data_AF-T0Z3J1-F1
#
_entry.id   AF-T0Z3J1-F1
#
_cell.length_a   1.000
_cell.length_b   1.000
_cell.length_c   1.000
_cell.angle_alpha   90.00
_cell.angle_beta   90.00
_cell.angle_gamma   90.00
#
_symmetry.space_group_name_H-M   'P 1'
#
loop_
_entity.id
_entity.type
_entity.pdbx_description
1 polymer ?
#
loop_
_entity_poly.entity_id
_entity_poly.type
_entity_poly.pdbx_seq_one_letter_code
_entity_poly.pdbx_strand_id
1 'polypeptide(L)'
;MSSLIRKKTHIKHLKSLVSQASEVLLATDEDREGESIAWHLAEVLAPKVPIRRMVFHEITKSAISEAIENTRDIDQQLVSAQE
;
A
#
# COMPACT_ATOMS: atom_id res chain seq x y z
N MET A 1 2.22 4.75 -25.11
CA MET A 1 2.94 5.85 -24.42
C MET A 1 2.11 6.62 -23.38
N SER A 2 0.79 6.83 -23.54
CA SER A 2 -0.01 7.64 -22.59
C SER A 2 -0.17 7.03 -21.18
N SER A 3 -0.31 5.70 -21.07
CA SER A 3 -0.48 4.99 -19.78
C SER A 3 0.73 5.17 -18.84
N LEU A 4 1.95 5.13 -19.39
CA LEU A 4 3.18 5.29 -18.62
C LEU A 4 3.33 6.69 -18.02
N ILE A 5 2.94 7.72 -18.78
CA ILE A 5 2.94 9.12 -18.33
C ILE A 5 1.93 9.29 -17.20
N ARG A 6 0.73 8.70 -17.33
CA ARG A 6 -0.32 8.76 -16.31
C ARG A 6 0.15 8.15 -14.98
N LYS A 7 0.79 6.98 -15.02
CA LYS A 7 1.37 6.33 -13.84
C LYS A 7 2.45 7.20 -13.18
N LYS A 8 3.37 7.80 -13.95
CA LYS A 8 4.41 8.71 -13.43
C LYS A 8 3.81 9.93 -12.72
N THR A 9 2.79 10.55 -13.29
CA THR A 9 2.07 11.67 -12.66
C THR A 9 1.41 11.23 -11.36
N HIS A 10 0.82 10.04 -11.33
CA HIS A 10 0.18 9.49 -10.14
C HIS A 10 1.20 9.24 -9.01
N ILE A 11 2.35 8.64 -9.31
CA ILE A 11 3.42 8.44 -8.33
C ILE A 11 3.92 9.78 -7.77
N LYS A 12 4.10 10.80 -8.62
CA LYS A 12 4.51 12.12 -8.15
C LYS A 12 3.48 12.73 -7.20
N HIS A 13 2.19 12.56 -7.50
CA HIS A 13 1.12 13.02 -6.62
C HIS A 13 1.13 12.28 -5.28
N LEU A 14 1.22 10.95 -5.30
CA LEU A 14 1.30 10.15 -4.08
C LEU A 14 2.50 10.53 -3.20
N LYS A 15 3.69 10.76 -3.79
CA LYS A 15 4.88 11.24 -3.05
C LYS A 15 4.62 12.57 -2.34
N SER A 16 3.88 13.48 -2.96
CA SER A 16 3.50 14.75 -2.33
C SER A 16 2.60 14.53 -1.11
N LEU A 17 1.60 13.64 -1.22
CA LEU A 17 0.69 13.33 -0.11
C LEU A 17 1.44 12.64 1.04
N VAL A 18 2.30 11.66 0.72
CA VAL A 18 3.13 10.95 1.71
C VAL A 18 4.02 11.91 2.49
N SER A 19 4.56 12.96 1.85
CA SER A 19 5.40 13.95 2.54
C SER A 19 4.66 14.80 3.59
N GLN A 20 3.32 14.81 3.54
CA GLN A 20 2.46 15.56 4.46
C GLN A 20 1.72 14.65 5.45
N ALA A 21 1.77 13.33 5.24
CA ALA A 21 1.09 12.36 6.07
C ALA A 21 1.92 12.05 7.33
N SER A 22 1.25 11.74 8.43
CA SER A 22 1.88 11.21 9.64
C SER A 22 2.11 9.69 9.58
N GLU A 23 1.40 8.99 8.70
CA GLU A 23 1.43 7.54 8.50
C GLU A 23 0.87 7.18 7.12
N VAL A 24 1.30 6.04 6.56
CA VAL A 24 0.78 5.48 5.30
C VAL A 24 0.19 4.10 5.54
N LEU A 25 -1.08 3.92 5.18
CA LEU A 25 -1.75 2.61 5.18
C LEU A 25 -1.82 2.05 3.76
N LEU A 26 -1.24 0.86 3.57
CA LEU A 26 -1.30 0.10 2.32
C LEU A 26 -2.45 -0.91 2.39
N ALA A 27 -3.52 -0.58 1.66
CA ALA A 27 -4.83 -1.20 1.75
C ALA A 27 -5.20 -2.03 0.50
N THR A 28 -4.23 -2.74 -0.09
CA THR A 28 -4.45 -3.64 -1.23
C THR A 28 -5.09 -4.95 -0.79
N ASP A 29 -5.58 -5.74 -1.76
CA ASP A 29 -6.25 -7.02 -1.48
C ASP A 29 -5.31 -8.03 -0.78
N GLU A 30 -5.86 -8.92 0.04
CA GLU A 30 -5.11 -9.94 0.78
C GLU A 30 -4.79 -11.15 -0.11
N ASP A 31 -4.04 -10.89 -1.16
CA ASP A 31 -3.47 -11.92 -2.01
C ASP A 31 -2.03 -11.59 -2.38
N ARG A 32 -1.41 -12.49 -3.13
CA ARG A 32 -0.02 -12.37 -3.58
C ARG A 32 0.20 -11.14 -4.48
N GLU A 33 -0.78 -10.76 -5.30
CA GLU A 33 -0.68 -9.58 -6.16
C GLU A 33 -0.78 -8.29 -5.34
N GLY A 34 -1.75 -8.23 -4.43
CA GLY A 34 -1.92 -7.12 -3.51
C GLY A 34 -0.70 -6.90 -2.63
N GLU A 35 -0.05 -7.96 -2.17
CA GLU A 35 1.18 -7.85 -1.38
C GLU A 35 2.36 -7.30 -2.21
N SER A 36 2.51 -7.76 -3.46
CA SER A 36 3.51 -7.21 -4.37
C SER A 36 3.29 -5.73 -4.70
N ILE A 37 2.03 -5.34 -4.93
CA ILE A 37 1.69 -3.94 -5.18
C ILE A 37 2.01 -3.09 -3.94
N ALA A 38 1.66 -3.57 -2.74
CA ALA A 38 1.98 -2.91 -1.48
C ALA A 38 3.50 -2.71 -1.33
N TRP A 39 4.28 -3.78 -1.56
CA TRP A 39 5.73 -3.73 -1.52
C TRP A 39 6.32 -2.73 -2.54
N HIS A 40 5.89 -2.79 -3.80
CA HIS A 40 6.41 -1.90 -4.83
C HIS A 40 6.06 -0.42 -4.56
N LEU A 41 4.89 -0.15 -3.97
CA LEU A 41 4.53 1.19 -3.51
C LEU A 41 5.41 1.65 -2.35
N ALA A 42 5.71 0.79 -1.37
CA ALA A 42 6.61 1.11 -0.27
C ALA A 42 7.99 1.53 -0.79
N GLU A 43 8.56 0.74 -1.70
CA GLU A 43 9.86 1.01 -2.33
C GLU A 43 9.85 2.31 -3.15
N VAL A 44 8.83 2.49 -3.99
CA VAL A 44 8.76 3.66 -4.88
C VAL A 44 8.49 4.94 -4.11
N LEU A 45 7.62 4.89 -3.09
CA LEU A 45 7.24 6.06 -2.30
C LEU A 45 8.28 6.43 -1.23
N ALA A 46 9.01 5.45 -0.71
CA ALA A 46 10.06 5.60 0.31
C ALA A 46 9.64 6.56 1.46
N PRO A 47 8.53 6.27 2.17
CA PRO A 47 8.01 7.14 3.21
C PRO A 47 9.03 7.33 4.34
N LYS A 48 9.09 8.55 4.89
CA LYS A 48 9.86 8.86 6.11
C LYS A 48 9.03 8.69 7.40
N VAL A 49 7.79 8.26 7.24
CA VAL A 49 6.81 8.04 8.29
C VAL A 49 6.45 6.56 8.34
N PRO A 50 5.84 6.08 9.44
CA PRO A 50 5.42 4.70 9.54
C PRO A 50 4.56 4.29 8.34
N ILE A 51 4.80 3.08 7.84
CA ILE A 51 4.02 2.43 6.82
C ILE A 51 3.46 1.15 7.39
N ARG A 52 2.17 0.88 7.17
CA ARG A 52 1.53 -0.34 7.64
C ARG A 52 0.67 -0.98 6.57
N ARG A 53 0.57 -2.30 6.61
CA ARG A 53 -0.30 -3.10 5.75
C ARG A 53 -1.66 -3.28 6.44
N MET A 54 -2.72 -2.87 5.76
CA MET A 54 -4.11 -3.02 6.20
C MET A 54 -4.83 -3.96 5.25
N VAL A 55 -5.32 -5.09 5.74
CA VAL A 55 -6.06 -6.09 4.95
C VAL A 55 -7.49 -6.20 5.43
N PHE A 56 -8.43 -6.38 4.51
CA PHE A 56 -9.84 -6.63 4.81
C PHE A 56 -10.45 -7.46 3.69
N HIS A 57 -11.42 -8.31 4.04
CA HIS A 57 -12.10 -9.21 3.11
C HIS A 57 -13.43 -8.64 2.60
N GLU A 58 -13.92 -7.58 3.22
CA GLU A 58 -15.17 -6.91 2.86
C GLU A 58 -15.07 -5.40 3.13
N ILE A 59 -15.81 -4.61 2.35
CA ILE A 59 -15.84 -3.15 2.46
C ILE A 59 -17.04 -2.76 3.34
N THR A 60 -16.94 -3.06 4.62
CA THR A 60 -17.92 -2.66 5.65
C THR A 60 -17.25 -1.73 6.68
N LYS A 61 -18.03 -0.85 7.31
CA LYS A 61 -17.47 0.09 8.30
C LYS A 61 -16.79 -0.65 9.46
N SER A 62 -17.37 -1.76 9.90
CA SER A 62 -16.80 -2.63 10.93
C SER A 62 -15.48 -3.24 10.48
N ALA A 63 -15.44 -3.88 9.31
CA ALA A 63 -14.23 -4.52 8.81
C ALA A 63 -13.08 -3.52 8.60
N ILE A 64 -13.37 -2.32 8.08
CA ILE A 64 -12.35 -1.29 7.91
C ILE A 64 -11.84 -0.78 9.28
N SER A 65 -12.73 -0.59 10.26
CA SER A 65 -12.30 -0.13 11.59
C SER A 65 -11.42 -1.17 12.28
N GLU A 66 -11.80 -2.45 12.19
CA GLU A 66 -11.01 -3.56 12.70
C GLU A 66 -9.66 -3.70 11.99
N ALA A 67 -9.62 -3.51 10.67
CA ALA A 67 -8.40 -3.58 9.88
C ALA A 67 -7.40 -2.45 10.21
N ILE A 68 -7.90 -1.24 10.53
CA ILE A 68 -7.07 -0.12 10.98
C ILE A 68 -6.42 -0.43 12.34
N GLU A 69 -7.14 -1.09 13.24
CA GLU A 69 -6.61 -1.47 14.55
C GLU A 69 -5.64 -2.66 14.48
N ASN A 70 -5.83 -3.57 13.52
CA ASN A 70 -5.07 -4.81 13.36
C ASN A 70 -4.18 -4.81 12.10
N THR A 71 -3.45 -3.73 11.89
CA THR A 71 -2.46 -3.65 10.81
C THR A 71 -1.29 -4.61 11.03
N ARG A 72 -0.69 -5.08 9.94
CA ARG A 72 0.54 -5.89 9.94
C ARG A 72 1.66 -5.23 9.13
N ASP A 73 2.83 -5.84 9.15
CA ASP A 73 3.90 -5.51 8.19
C ASP A 73 3.64 -6.18 6.83
N ILE A 74 4.35 -5.71 5.80
CA ILE A 74 4.35 -6.36 4.49
C ILE A 74 5.02 -7.73 4.63
N ASP A 75 4.31 -8.76 4.19
CA ASP A 75 4.76 -10.13 4.17
C ASP A 75 5.75 -10.36 3.01
N GLN A 76 7.04 -10.37 3.36
CA GLN A 76 8.12 -10.57 2.41
C GLN A 76 8.11 -11.98 1.78
N GLN A 77 7.49 -12.98 2.41
CA GLN A 77 7.37 -14.33 1.84
C GLN A 77 6.37 -14.36 0.68
N LEU A 78 5.24 -13.67 0.83
CA LEU A 78 4.25 -13.52 -0.24
C LEU A 78 4.80 -12.71 -1.42
N VAL A 79 5.59 -11.66 -1.15
CA VAL A 79 6.31 -10.91 -2.19
C VAL A 79 7.30 -11.82 -2.93
N SER A 80 8.12 -12.57 -2.19
CA SER A 80 9.13 -13.47 -2.79
C SER A 80 8.52 -14.62 -3.58
N ALA A 81 7.34 -15.10 -3.20
CA ALA A 81 6.59 -16.11 -3.97
C ALA A 81 5.97 -15.55 -5.26
N GLN A 82 6.01 -14.23 -5.45
CA GLN A 82 5.51 -13.56 -6.63
C GLN A 82 6.55 -13.36 -7.72
N GLU A 83 7.80 -13.10 -7.33
CA GLU A 83 8.98 -12.97 -8.20
C GLU A 83 9.36 -14.31 -8.87
#